data_AF-A0A0G1U135-F1
#
_entry.id   AF-A0A0G1U135-F1
#
_cell.length_a   1.000
_cell.length_b   1.000
_cell.length_c   1.000
_cell.angle_alpha   90.00
_cell.angle_beta   90.00
_cell.angle_gamma   90.00
#
_symmetry.space_group_name_H-M   'P 1'
#
loop_
_entity.id
_entity.type
_entity.pdbx_description
1 polymer ?
#
loop_
_entity_poly.entity_id
_entity_poly.type
_entity_poly.pdbx_seq_one_letter_code
_entity_poly.pdbx_strand_id
1 'polypeptide(L)'
;MGQESITNESEELNKKDKLDAILSLFGSDAARDAFINTCKEYVAARKISLPGPDGENYSDRPKRYSPPQRAHLHNSIMDTLSRLAIQSKDLSPIQRDILREMHDRNNAGEIIRAYVVAQEGKEDDEDIDEKQRRRGKMSDIAHFHSLGKEH
;
A
#
# COMPACT_ATOMS: atom_id res chain seq x y z
N MET A 1 -19.41 -30.69 9.18
CA MET A 1 -20.29 -29.50 9.22
C MET A 1 -19.62 -28.23 9.78
N GLY A 2 -18.31 -28.21 10.13
CA GLY A 2 -17.66 -26.99 10.65
C GLY A 2 -16.88 -26.17 9.62
N GLN A 3 -16.37 -26.77 8.55
CA GLN A 3 -15.55 -26.07 7.54
C GLN A 3 -16.39 -25.27 6.53
N GLU A 4 -17.62 -25.71 6.24
CA GLU A 4 -18.50 -25.05 5.27
C GLU A 4 -18.99 -23.68 5.78
N SER A 5 -19.26 -23.54 7.08
CA SER A 5 -19.67 -22.25 7.68
C SER A 5 -18.54 -21.22 7.69
N ILE A 6 -17.32 -21.65 8.00
CA ILE A 6 -16.15 -20.75 8.06
C ILE A 6 -15.78 -20.20 6.68
N THR A 7 -15.91 -21.03 5.64
CA THR A 7 -15.64 -20.61 4.25
C THR A 7 -16.68 -19.58 3.78
N ASN A 8 -17.95 -19.73 4.18
CA ASN A 8 -18.96 -18.72 3.88
C ASN A 8 -18.69 -17.39 4.61
N GLU A 9 -18.34 -17.41 5.89
CA GLU A 9 -18.06 -16.17 6.65
C GLU A 9 -16.87 -15.37 6.09
N SER A 10 -15.81 -16.05 5.63
CA SER A 10 -14.67 -15.38 5.01
C SER A 10 -14.96 -14.94 3.57
N GLU A 11 -15.82 -15.65 2.82
CA GLU A 11 -16.29 -15.23 1.50
C GLU A 11 -17.22 -14.01 1.57
N GLU A 12 -18.03 -13.89 2.62
CA GLU A 12 -18.93 -12.75 2.87
C GLU A 12 -18.20 -11.48 3.33
N LEU A 13 -16.98 -11.60 3.87
CA LEU A 13 -16.16 -10.45 4.22
C LEU A 13 -15.73 -9.68 2.96
N ASN A 14 -15.99 -8.36 2.96
CA ASN A 14 -15.46 -7.49 1.93
C ASN A 14 -13.94 -7.57 1.89
N LYS A 15 -13.37 -7.53 0.68
CA LYS A 15 -11.92 -7.62 0.41
C LYS A 15 -11.06 -6.68 1.29
N LYS A 16 -11.57 -5.50 1.65
CA LYS A 16 -10.91 -4.58 2.58
C LYS A 16 -10.82 -5.16 4.00
N ASP A 17 -11.94 -5.61 4.55
CA ASP A 17 -12.04 -6.11 5.92
C ASP A 17 -11.21 -7.39 6.10
N LYS A 18 -11.03 -8.17 5.02
CA LYS A 18 -10.08 -9.28 5.00
C LYS A 18 -8.64 -8.83 5.33
N LEU A 19 -8.13 -7.76 4.70
CA LEU A 19 -6.78 -7.29 5.00
C LEU A 19 -6.70 -6.66 6.40
N ASP A 20 -7.74 -5.97 6.84
CA ASP A 20 -7.81 -5.38 8.19
C ASP A 20 -7.71 -6.44 9.31
N ALA A 21 -8.38 -7.58 9.12
CA ALA A 21 -8.29 -8.72 10.02
C ALA A 21 -6.86 -9.32 10.10
N ILE A 22 -6.07 -9.22 9.02
CA ILE A 22 -4.65 -9.62 9.00
C ILE A 22 -3.76 -8.55 9.61
N LEU A 23 -4.02 -7.26 9.37
CA LEU A 23 -3.27 -6.17 9.99
C LEU A 23 -3.36 -6.18 11.53
N SER A 24 -4.47 -6.69 12.06
CA SER A 24 -4.65 -6.93 13.50
C SER A 24 -3.71 -7.98 14.10
N LEU A 25 -3.00 -8.76 13.27
CA LEU A 25 -2.01 -9.75 13.73
C LEU A 25 -0.62 -9.15 13.97
N PHE A 26 -0.38 -7.92 13.53
CA PHE A 26 0.90 -7.25 13.73
C PHE A 26 1.06 -6.83 15.19
N GLY A 27 2.16 -7.23 15.84
CA GLY A 27 2.43 -6.90 17.24
C GLY A 27 2.89 -5.45 17.50
N SER A 28 2.97 -4.60 16.47
CA SER A 28 3.38 -3.20 16.61
C SER A 28 2.83 -2.35 15.47
N ASP A 29 2.39 -1.12 15.78
CA ASP A 29 1.96 -0.13 14.80
C ASP A 29 3.05 0.15 13.75
N ALA A 30 4.33 0.19 14.14
CA ALA A 30 5.42 0.44 13.19
C ALA A 30 5.55 -0.66 12.12
N ALA A 31 5.36 -1.92 12.52
CA ALA A 31 5.39 -3.05 11.59
C ALA A 31 4.14 -3.07 10.68
N ARG A 32 2.99 -2.71 11.24
CA ARG A 32 1.73 -2.56 10.50
C ARG A 32 1.86 -1.47 9.43
N ASP A 33 2.36 -0.29 9.79
CA ASP A 33 2.56 0.83 8.87
C ASP A 33 3.58 0.50 7.77
N ALA A 34 4.68 -0.16 8.10
CA ALA A 34 5.67 -0.59 7.11
C ALA A 34 5.05 -1.55 6.06
N PHE A 35 4.20 -2.47 6.51
CA PHE A 35 3.49 -3.38 5.62
C PHE A 35 2.44 -2.66 4.77
N ILE A 36 1.67 -1.73 5.35
CA ILE A 36 0.70 -0.90 4.61
C ILE A 36 1.43 -0.09 3.52
N ASN A 37 2.58 0.50 3.83
CA ASN A 37 3.38 1.24 2.85
C ASN A 37 3.84 0.34 1.70
N THR A 38 4.30 -0.88 2.01
CA THR A 38 4.67 -1.88 0.99
C THR A 38 3.47 -2.25 0.10
N CYS A 39 2.28 -2.39 0.69
CA CYS A 39 1.02 -2.62 -0.04
C CYS A 39 0.65 -1.43 -0.95
N LYS A 40 0.82 -0.19 -0.49
CA LYS A 40 0.62 1.03 -1.31
C LYS A 40 1.59 1.05 -2.50
N GLU A 41 2.88 0.78 -2.27
CA GLU A 41 3.89 0.69 -3.33
C GLU A 41 3.57 -0.41 -4.35
N TYR A 42 3.10 -1.57 -3.90
CA TYR A 42 2.69 -2.67 -4.77
C TYR A 42 1.51 -2.29 -5.67
N VAL A 43 0.49 -1.61 -5.14
CA VAL A 43 -0.66 -1.13 -5.92
C VAL A 43 -0.23 -0.07 -6.94
N ALA A 44 0.59 0.89 -6.54
CA ALA A 44 1.14 1.91 -7.43
C ALA A 44 1.94 1.27 -8.59
N ALA A 45 2.76 0.26 -8.29
CA ALA A 45 3.53 -0.47 -9.28
C ALA A 45 2.65 -1.27 -10.27
N ARG A 46 1.45 -1.69 -9.84
CA ARG A 46 0.47 -2.42 -10.68
C ARG A 46 -0.37 -1.47 -11.53
N LYS A 47 -0.80 -0.30 -11.01
CA LYS A 47 -1.56 0.74 -11.74
C LYS A 47 -0.82 1.17 -13.03
N ILE A 48 0.50 1.30 -12.98
CA ILE A 48 1.35 1.75 -14.12
C ILE A 48 1.44 0.70 -15.25
N SER A 49 1.10 -0.56 -15.00
CA SER A 49 1.11 -1.62 -16.01
C SER A 49 -0.21 -1.71 -16.80
N LEU A 50 -1.25 -0.98 -16.40
CA LEU A 50 -2.48 -0.83 -17.16
C LEU A 50 -2.34 0.43 -18.02
N PRO A 51 -2.50 0.36 -19.35
CA PRO A 51 -2.51 1.56 -20.18
C PRO A 51 -3.72 2.40 -19.75
N GLY A 52 -3.44 3.58 -19.17
CA GLY A 52 -4.47 4.58 -18.93
C GLY A 52 -5.01 5.11 -20.27
N PRO A 53 -6.30 5.48 -20.36
CA PRO A 53 -6.80 6.21 -21.51
C PRO A 53 -6.13 7.59 -21.53
N ASP A 54 -5.39 7.87 -22.60
CA ASP A 54 -4.93 9.18 -23.08
C ASP A 54 -4.58 10.28 -22.06
N GLY A 55 -3.29 10.61 -21.97
CA GLY A 55 -2.90 12.04 -21.93
C GLY A 55 -2.62 12.71 -20.59
N GLU A 56 -2.15 12.02 -19.54
CA GLU A 56 -1.76 12.70 -18.30
C GLU A 56 -0.28 13.16 -18.26
N ASN A 57 -0.15 14.48 -18.03
CA ASN A 57 0.99 15.34 -17.75
C ASN A 57 2.40 14.73 -17.57
N TYR A 58 3.32 15.16 -18.43
CA TYR A 58 4.75 14.83 -18.43
C TYR A 58 5.55 15.25 -17.18
N SER A 59 4.96 16.00 -16.24
CA SER A 59 5.62 16.50 -15.03
C SER A 59 5.48 15.56 -13.82
N ASP A 60 4.51 14.65 -13.84
CA ASP A 60 4.34 13.61 -12.83
C ASP A 60 4.73 12.28 -13.48
N ARG A 61 6.04 12.06 -13.66
CA ARG A 61 6.48 10.75 -14.17
C ARG A 61 6.24 9.73 -13.06
N PRO A 62 5.25 8.83 -13.18
CA PRO A 62 5.07 7.79 -12.18
C PRO A 62 6.36 6.95 -12.16
N LYS A 63 6.88 6.63 -10.97
CA LYS A 63 8.04 5.74 -10.81
C LYS A 63 7.78 4.47 -11.63
N ARG A 64 8.43 4.31 -12.79
CA ARG A 64 8.23 3.15 -13.65
C ARG A 64 8.87 1.94 -12.97
N TYR A 65 8.04 1.10 -12.34
CA TYR A 65 8.50 -0.16 -11.77
C TYR A 65 8.74 -1.19 -12.86
N SER A 66 9.98 -1.64 -12.96
CA SER A 66 10.36 -2.74 -13.83
C SER A 66 9.69 -4.05 -13.38
N PRO A 67 9.42 -5.01 -14.28
CA PRO A 67 8.83 -6.30 -13.91
C PRO A 67 9.50 -7.01 -12.71
N PRO A 68 10.85 -7.01 -12.58
CA PRO A 68 11.53 -7.59 -11.41
C PRO A 68 11.22 -6.87 -10.10
N GLN A 69 11.07 -5.54 -10.12
CA GLN A 69 10.73 -4.74 -8.94
C GLN A 69 9.30 -5.05 -8.48
N ARG A 70 8.37 -5.27 -9.42
CA ARG A 70 6.99 -5.69 -9.10
C ARG A 70 6.94 -7.06 -8.47
N ALA A 71 7.73 -8.00 -8.99
CA ALA A 71 7.85 -9.34 -8.40
C ALA A 71 8.46 -9.28 -6.99
N HIS A 72 9.47 -8.42 -6.78
CA HIS A 72 10.08 -8.23 -5.48
C HIS A 72 9.08 -7.69 -4.44
N LEU A 73 8.28 -6.67 -4.79
CA LEU A 73 7.22 -6.14 -3.91
C LEU A 73 6.21 -7.23 -3.53
N HIS A 74 5.76 -8.01 -4.51
CA HIS A 74 4.85 -9.13 -4.25
C HIS A 74 5.48 -10.17 -3.32
N ASN A 75 6.72 -10.59 -3.58
CA ASN A 75 7.43 -11.57 -2.77
C ASN A 75 7.65 -11.07 -1.34
N SER A 76 7.92 -9.78 -1.15
CA SER A 76 8.07 -9.16 0.18
C SER A 76 6.76 -9.23 0.98
N ILE A 77 5.63 -8.96 0.34
CA ILE A 77 4.30 -9.09 0.95
C ILE A 77 4.02 -10.55 1.33
N MET A 78 4.27 -11.49 0.43
CA MET A 78 4.05 -12.92 0.68
C MET A 78 4.96 -13.46 1.79
N ASP A 79 6.23 -13.04 1.85
CA ASP A 79 7.16 -13.38 2.94
C ASP A 79 6.63 -12.87 4.29
N THR A 80 6.15 -11.63 4.33
CA THR A 80 5.58 -11.03 5.55
C THR A 80 4.34 -11.79 6.01
N LEU A 81 3.41 -12.10 5.11
CA LEU A 81 2.21 -12.88 5.41
C LEU A 81 2.55 -14.29 5.91
N SER A 82 3.55 -14.93 5.29
CA SER A 82 4.01 -16.27 5.70
C SER A 82 4.62 -16.24 7.09
N ARG A 83 5.43 -15.21 7.40
CA ARG A 83 6.00 -15.03 8.76
C ARG A 83 4.92 -14.80 9.80
N LEU A 84 3.91 -13.98 9.51
CA LEU A 84 2.77 -13.77 10.40
C LEU A 84 2.03 -15.08 10.65
N ALA A 85 1.75 -15.86 9.61
CA ALA A 85 1.08 -17.14 9.73
C ALA A 85 1.82 -18.12 10.66
N ILE A 86 3.16 -18.09 10.65
CA ILE A 86 4.01 -18.95 11.50
C ILE A 86 4.13 -18.40 12.93
N GLN A 87 4.21 -17.08 13.09
CA GLN A 87 4.44 -16.43 14.39
C GLN A 87 3.15 -16.30 15.22
N SER A 88 1.99 -16.18 14.57
CA SER A 88 0.70 -16.06 15.25
C SER A 88 0.24 -17.41 15.81
N LYS A 89 0.31 -17.55 17.14
CA LYS A 89 -0.09 -18.77 17.86
C LYS A 89 -1.61 -19.02 17.84
N ASP A 90 -2.40 -17.94 17.87
CA ASP A 90 -3.86 -17.97 17.92
C ASP A 90 -4.47 -17.27 16.68
N LEU A 91 -4.31 -17.90 15.53
CA LEU A 91 -5.03 -17.47 14.33
C LEU A 91 -6.49 -17.94 14.39
N SER A 92 -7.41 -16.99 14.30
CA SER A 92 -8.83 -17.30 14.12
C SER A 92 -9.06 -18.11 12.83
N PRO A 93 -10.06 -19.01 12.77
CA PRO A 93 -10.37 -19.75 11.55
C PRO A 93 -10.56 -18.86 10.31
N ILE A 94 -11.16 -17.68 10.50
CA ILE A 94 -11.34 -16.67 9.44
C ILE A 94 -9.99 -16.12 8.97
N GLN A 95 -9.07 -15.81 9.88
CA GLN A 95 -7.73 -15.30 9.54
C GLN A 95 -6.90 -16.34 8.80
N ARG A 96 -7.00 -17.62 9.19
CA ARG A 96 -6.34 -18.73 8.48
C ARG A 96 -6.87 -18.86 7.06
N ASP A 97 -8.18 -18.72 6.88
CA ASP A 97 -8.80 -18.78 5.56
C ASP A 97 -8.37 -17.62 4.67
N ILE A 98 -8.37 -16.39 5.21
CA ILE A 98 -7.88 -15.20 4.49
C ILE A 98 -6.40 -15.37 4.10
N LEU A 99 -5.53 -15.85 5.01
CA LEU A 99 -4.11 -16.10 4.70
C LEU A 99 -3.96 -17.16 3.59
N ARG A 100 -4.83 -18.19 3.57
CA ARG A 100 -4.88 -19.19 2.50
C ARG A 100 -5.33 -18.58 1.18
N GLU A 101 -6.36 -17.73 1.19
CA GLU A 101 -6.85 -17.02 0.00
C GLU A 101 -5.79 -16.08 -0.58
N MET A 102 -5.06 -15.37 0.29
CA MET A 102 -3.95 -14.48 -0.07
C MET A 102 -2.70 -15.21 -0.56
N HIS A 103 -2.64 -16.55 -0.48
CA HIS A 103 -1.56 -17.31 -1.13
C HIS A 103 -1.71 -17.31 -2.66
N ASP A 104 -2.93 -17.10 -3.18
CA ASP A 104 -3.12 -16.82 -4.59
C ASP A 104 -2.73 -15.37 -4.93
N ARG A 105 -1.89 -15.22 -5.95
CA ARG A 105 -1.34 -13.93 -6.35
C ARG A 105 -2.40 -12.93 -6.80
N ASN A 106 -3.44 -13.39 -7.48
CA ASN A 106 -4.51 -12.52 -7.98
C ASN A 106 -5.39 -12.07 -6.82
N ASN A 107 -5.81 -13.00 -5.97
CA ASN A 107 -6.62 -12.72 -4.79
C ASN A 107 -5.92 -11.76 -3.84
N ALA A 108 -4.65 -12.02 -3.51
CA ALA A 108 -3.84 -11.10 -2.72
C ALA A 108 -3.82 -9.69 -3.32
N GLY A 109 -3.63 -9.59 -4.64
CA GLY A 109 -3.62 -8.32 -5.33
C GLY A 109 -4.97 -7.58 -5.30
N GLU A 110 -6.08 -8.30 -5.35
CA GLU A 110 -7.42 -7.73 -5.23
C GLU A 110 -7.74 -7.25 -3.81
N ILE A 111 -7.41 -8.06 -2.80
CA ILE A 111 -7.58 -7.75 -1.37
C ILE A 111 -6.78 -6.50 -1.00
N ILE A 112 -5.50 -6.46 -1.38
CA ILE A 112 -4.62 -5.32 -1.13
C ILE A 112 -5.12 -4.06 -1.85
N ARG A 113 -5.54 -4.18 -3.11
CA ARG A 113 -6.09 -3.05 -3.87
C ARG A 113 -7.35 -2.50 -3.21
N ALA A 114 -8.28 -3.37 -2.81
CA ALA A 114 -9.52 -2.96 -2.16
C ALA A 114 -9.26 -2.19 -0.87
N TYR A 115 -8.29 -2.64 -0.07
CA TYR A 115 -7.90 -1.96 1.15
C TYR A 115 -7.27 -0.59 0.89
N VAL A 116 -6.28 -0.52 0.00
CA VAL A 116 -5.57 0.74 -0.31
C VAL A 116 -6.53 1.79 -0.89
N VAL A 117 -7.38 1.41 -1.86
CA VAL A 117 -8.37 2.34 -2.46
C VAL A 117 -9.37 2.83 -1.42
N ALA A 118 -9.79 1.98 -0.48
CA ALA A 118 -10.70 2.38 0.59
C ALA A 118 -10.05 3.26 1.67
N GLN A 119 -8.71 3.29 1.75
CA GLN A 119 -7.98 4.29 2.54
C GLN A 119 -7.80 5.60 1.77
N GLU A 120 -7.42 5.55 0.48
CA GLU A 120 -7.27 6.73 -0.38
C GLU A 120 -8.59 7.52 -0.45
N GLY A 121 -9.74 6.84 -0.51
CA GLY A 121 -11.08 7.47 -0.48
C GLY A 121 -11.50 8.08 0.86
N LYS A 122 -10.67 7.99 1.91
CA LYS A 122 -10.88 8.66 3.21
C LYS A 122 -9.95 9.87 3.41
N GLU A 123 -9.00 10.11 2.50
CA GLU A 123 -8.04 11.22 2.59
C GLU A 123 -8.52 12.52 1.91
N ASP A 124 -9.77 12.58 1.41
CA ASP A 124 -10.27 13.74 0.64
C ASP A 124 -11.08 14.78 1.45
N ASP A 125 -11.35 14.57 2.76
CA ASP A 125 -12.23 15.48 3.53
C ASP A 125 -11.53 16.24 4.68
N GLU A 126 -10.26 15.99 4.99
CA GLU A 126 -9.51 16.82 5.94
C GLU A 126 -8.12 17.20 5.42
N ASP A 127 -7.92 18.51 5.25
CA ASP A 127 -6.65 19.24 5.08
C ASP A 127 -6.16 19.60 3.66
N ILE A 128 -7.05 20.16 2.81
CA ILE A 128 -6.63 20.98 1.65
C ILE A 128 -6.66 22.50 1.96
N ASP A 129 -6.81 22.93 3.22
CA ASP A 129 -6.81 24.38 3.56
C ASP A 129 -5.49 24.91 4.13
N GLU A 130 -4.63 24.10 4.75
CA GLU A 130 -3.43 24.61 5.44
C GLU A 130 -2.21 24.78 4.50
N LYS A 131 -2.02 23.90 3.49
CA LYS A 131 -0.80 23.90 2.65
C LYS A 131 -0.75 24.95 1.54
N GLN A 132 -1.87 25.58 1.19
CA GLN A 132 -1.89 26.67 0.19
C GLN A 132 -1.51 28.05 0.78
N ARG A 133 -1.57 28.25 2.10
CA ARG A 133 -1.29 29.55 2.72
C ARG A 133 0.19 29.86 2.97
N ARG A 134 1.09 28.88 2.86
CA ARG A 134 2.55 29.06 3.06
C ARG A 134 3.38 29.13 1.78
N ARG A 135 2.74 29.13 0.61
CA ARG A 135 3.43 29.26 -0.69
C ARG A 135 3.27 30.67 -1.27
N GLY A 136 3.31 31.66 -0.39
CA GLY A 136 3.58 33.04 -0.75
C GLY A 136 4.99 33.40 -0.31
N LYS A 137 5.79 33.89 -1.29
CA LYS A 137 7.02 34.69 -1.17
C LYS A 137 8.37 33.95 -1.33
N MET A 138 9.02 34.38 -2.42
CA MET A 138 10.46 34.46 -2.70
C MET A 138 11.19 33.23 -3.28
N SER A 139 11.36 33.30 -4.60
CA SER A 139 12.44 32.69 -5.37
C SER A 139 13.80 33.10 -4.79
N ASP A 140 14.61 32.14 -4.37
CA ASP A 140 16.02 32.37 -3.99
C ASP A 140 16.96 31.68 -5.00
N ILE A 141 16.87 32.12 -6.26
CA ILE A 141 17.92 31.94 -7.29
C ILE A 141 19.00 33.02 -7.07
N ALA A 142 19.50 33.18 -5.83
CA ALA A 142 20.45 34.26 -5.53
C ALA A 142 21.38 34.00 -4.33
N HIS A 143 21.72 32.75 -3.98
CA HIS A 143 22.64 32.48 -2.86
C HIS A 143 23.90 31.65 -3.17
N PHE A 144 24.31 31.53 -4.44
CA PHE A 144 25.53 30.78 -4.80
C PHE A 144 26.47 31.47 -5.81
N HIS A 145 26.51 32.80 -5.85
CA HIS A 145 27.59 33.54 -6.51
C HIS A 145 27.91 34.81 -5.72
N SER A 146 28.69 34.69 -4.65
CA SER A 146 29.66 35.69 -4.17
C SER A 146 30.16 35.27 -2.80
N LEU A 147 31.29 34.54 -2.78
CA LEU A 147 32.30 34.59 -1.71
C LEU A 147 33.45 33.68 -2.15
N GLY A 148 34.35 34.25 -2.94
CA GLY A 148 35.53 33.58 -3.47
C GLY A 148 36.60 34.58 -3.90
N LYS A 149 37.34 35.09 -2.91
CA LYS A 149 38.75 35.54 -2.93
C LYS A 149 39.13 36.82 -3.69
N GLU A 150 39.43 37.84 -2.89
CA GLU A 150 40.77 38.47 -2.75
C GLU A 150 41.71 38.40 -3.96
N HIS A 151 41.91 39.55 -4.62
CA HIS A 151 43.22 40.18 -4.86
C HIS A 151 43.04 41.62 -5.35
#